data_AF-A0A349E7V3-F1
#
_entry.id   AF-A0A349E7V3-F1
#
_cell.length_a   1.000
_cell.length_b   1.000
_cell.length_c   1.000
_cell.angle_alpha   90.00
_cell.angle_beta   90.00
_cell.angle_gamma   90.00
#
_symmetry.space_group_name_H-M   'P 1'
#
loop_
_entity.id
_entity.type
_entity.pdbx_description
1 polymer ?
#
loop_
_entity_poly.entity_id
_entity_poly.type
_entity_poly.pdbx_seq_one_letter_code
_entity_poly.pdbx_strand_id
1 'polypeptide(L)'
;MQSLIRNYFTLFNLPEACELDQESLSAEYRRQQGEVHPDRFANAEEPEKLRAVQLSSYLNEAYETLKSPLRRAAYLLSLRDIDVEQVNQNDLSMDLLLEQIQLREKLDELPIDESALASLDALRSEVNVKLEKQE
;
A
#
# COMPACT_ATOMS: atom_id res chain seq x y z
N MET A 1 -20.51 -6.88 -20.87
CA MET A 1 -19.31 -7.15 -20.07
C MET A 1 -18.87 -5.83 -19.48
N GLN A 2 -19.21 -5.56 -18.23
CA GLN A 2 -18.78 -4.31 -17.59
C GLN A 2 -17.25 -4.36 -17.50
N SER A 3 -16.62 -3.39 -18.16
CA SER A 3 -15.18 -3.16 -18.07
C SER A 3 -14.87 -3.00 -16.58
N LEU A 4 -14.14 -3.95 -15.98
CA LEU A 4 -13.52 -3.69 -14.67
C LEU A 4 -12.80 -2.37 -14.84
N ILE A 5 -13.22 -1.38 -14.05
CA ILE A 5 -12.62 -0.05 -14.03
C ILE A 5 -11.13 -0.28 -13.76
N ARG A 6 -10.29 -0.15 -14.78
CA ARG A 6 -8.87 -0.55 -14.73
C ARG A 6 -8.06 0.29 -13.75
N ASN A 7 -8.60 1.44 -13.34
CA ASN A 7 -7.91 2.41 -12.52
C ASN A 7 -8.54 2.53 -11.12
N TYR A 8 -7.77 2.23 -10.07
CA TYR A 8 -8.19 2.35 -8.67
C TYR A 8 -8.67 3.75 -8.29
N PHE A 9 -8.08 4.81 -8.85
CA PHE A 9 -8.54 6.18 -8.60
C PHE A 9 -9.95 6.40 -9.14
N THR A 10 -10.20 5.99 -10.38
CA THR A 10 -11.54 6.06 -10.98
C THR A 10 -12.54 5.15 -10.29
N LEU A 11 -12.09 4.04 -9.70
CA LEU A 11 -12.94 3.18 -8.89
C LEU A 11 -13.52 3.98 -7.72
N PHE A 12 -12.71 4.76 -7.01
CA PHE A 12 -13.16 5.58 -5.88
C PHE A 12 -13.59 7.02 -6.25
N ASN A 13 -13.80 7.33 -7.52
CA ASN A 13 -14.13 8.70 -7.96
C ASN A 13 -13.11 9.76 -7.48
N LEU A 14 -11.84 9.39 -7.38
CA LEU A 14 -10.74 10.24 -6.92
C LEU A 14 -9.85 10.67 -8.10
N PRO A 15 -9.19 11.83 -8.01
CA PRO A 15 -8.19 12.23 -8.99
C PRO A 15 -6.94 11.36 -8.89
N GLU A 16 -6.29 11.13 -10.04
CA GLU A 16 -4.99 10.45 -10.11
C GLU A 16 -3.88 11.38 -9.59
N ALA A 17 -3.56 11.26 -8.30
CA ALA A 17 -2.57 12.11 -7.64
C ALA A 17 -1.77 11.36 -6.57
N CYS A 18 -0.49 11.75 -6.41
CA CYS A 18 0.35 11.26 -5.32
C CYS A 18 -0.15 11.77 -3.96
N GLU A 19 -0.64 13.00 -3.90
CA GLU A 19 -1.35 13.52 -2.74
C GLU A 19 -2.82 13.13 -2.86
N LEU A 20 -3.31 12.37 -1.88
CA LEU A 20 -4.67 11.89 -1.85
C LEU A 20 -5.29 12.20 -0.49
N ASP A 21 -6.51 12.71 -0.50
CA ASP A 21 -7.29 12.84 0.71
C ASP A 21 -7.73 11.45 1.21
N GLN A 22 -7.15 11.04 2.33
CA GLN A 22 -7.40 9.75 2.97
C GLN A 22 -8.81 9.66 3.55
N GLU A 23 -9.42 10.79 3.91
CA GLU A 23 -10.79 10.83 4.41
C GLU A 23 -11.78 10.51 3.28
N SER A 24 -11.63 11.19 2.14
CA SER A 24 -12.41 10.89 0.93
C SER A 24 -12.24 9.45 0.45
N LEU A 25 -11.02 8.91 0.43
CA LEU A 25 -10.77 7.50 0.10
C LEU A 25 -11.52 6.55 1.04
N SER A 26 -11.42 6.80 2.35
CA SER A 26 -12.08 5.96 3.36
C SER A 26 -13.60 6.02 3.27
N ALA A 27 -14.16 7.20 2.99
CA ALA A 27 -15.59 7.40 2.83
C ALA A 27 -16.13 6.64 1.61
N GLU A 28 -15.46 6.78 0.47
CA GLU A 28 -15.88 6.10 -0.75
C GLU A 28 -15.71 4.59 -0.67
N TYR A 29 -14.61 4.11 -0.09
CA TYR A 29 -14.41 2.68 0.15
C TYR A 29 -15.56 2.09 0.97
N ARG A 30 -15.96 2.74 2.08
CA ARG A 30 -17.09 2.28 2.90
C ARG A 30 -18.40 2.27 2.12
N ARG A 31 -18.65 3.31 1.30
CA ARG A 31 -19.86 3.42 0.47
C ARG A 31 -19.95 2.24 -0.51
N GLN A 32 -18.89 2.01 -1.28
CA GLN A 32 -18.86 0.95 -2.30
C GLN A 32 -18.84 -0.44 -1.70
N GLN A 33 -18.06 -0.64 -0.63
CA GLN A 33 -18.02 -1.91 0.10
C GLN A 33 -19.42 -2.26 0.64
N GLY A 34 -20.19 -1.27 1.10
CA GLY A 34 -21.57 -1.46 1.54
C GLY A 34 -22.55 -1.83 0.42
N GLU A 35 -22.22 -1.59 -0.86
CA GLU A 35 -23.04 -1.95 -2.02
C GLU A 35 -22.73 -3.37 -2.50
N VAL A 36 -21.46 -3.79 -2.45
CA VAL A 36 -21.00 -5.08 -2.99
C VAL A 36 -20.64 -6.13 -1.92
N HIS A 37 -20.87 -5.85 -0.63
CA HIS A 37 -20.48 -6.77 0.45
C HIS A 37 -21.08 -8.17 0.25
N PRO A 38 -20.30 -9.25 0.40
CA PRO A 38 -20.78 -10.63 0.21
C PRO A 38 -22.02 -10.97 1.04
N ASP A 39 -22.12 -10.43 2.26
CA ASP A 39 -23.28 -10.65 3.15
C ASP A 39 -24.61 -10.19 2.54
N ARG A 40 -24.61 -9.16 1.68
CA ARG A 40 -25.83 -8.70 0.99
C ARG A 40 -26.30 -9.71 -0.05
N PHE A 41 -25.38 -10.51 -0.58
CA PHE A 41 -25.62 -11.53 -1.58
C PHE A 41 -25.64 -12.93 -0.97
N ALA A 42 -25.66 -13.08 0.37
CA ALA A 42 -25.69 -14.38 1.05
C ALA A 42 -26.90 -15.24 0.66
N ASN A 43 -28.02 -14.61 0.28
CA ASN A 43 -29.23 -15.28 -0.22
C ASN A 43 -29.35 -15.29 -1.76
N ALA A 44 -28.36 -14.76 -2.48
CA ALA A 44 -28.36 -14.71 -3.93
C ALA A 44 -27.90 -16.04 -4.56
N GLU A 45 -28.07 -16.13 -5.87
CA GLU A 45 -27.60 -17.25 -6.68
C GLU A 45 -26.05 -17.32 -6.66
N GLU A 46 -25.51 -18.53 -6.80
CA GLU A 46 -24.06 -18.80 -6.75
C GLU A 46 -23.20 -17.91 -7.67
N PRO A 47 -23.57 -17.63 -8.95
CA PRO A 47 -22.81 -16.70 -9.78
C PRO A 47 -22.81 -15.25 -9.27
N GLU A 48 -23.85 -14.81 -8.55
CA GLU A 48 -23.93 -13.46 -7.99
C GLU A 48 -23.08 -13.35 -6.71
N LYS A 49 -23.09 -14.39 -5.87
CA LYS A 49 -22.18 -14.50 -4.72
C LYS A 49 -20.72 -14.42 -5.12
N LEU A 50 -20.32 -15.19 -6.14
CA LEU A 50 -18.94 -15.18 -6.63
C LEU A 50 -18.53 -13.80 -7.15
N ARG A 51 -19.42 -13.11 -7.87
CA ARG A 51 -19.16 -11.73 -8.32
C ARG A 51 -19.01 -10.76 -7.15
N ALA A 52 -19.85 -10.85 -6.13
CA ALA A 52 -19.76 -10.00 -4.93
C ALA A 52 -18.40 -10.19 -4.22
N VAL A 53 -17.95 -11.44 -4.07
CA VAL A 53 -16.63 -11.75 -3.49
C VAL A 53 -15.50 -11.17 -4.34
N GLN A 54 -15.54 -11.34 -5.67
CA GLN A 54 -14.51 -10.80 -6.57
C GLN A 54 -14.43 -9.27 -6.49
N LEU A 55 -15.59 -8.59 -6.51
CA LEU A 55 -15.66 -7.13 -6.42
C LEU A 55 -15.18 -6.61 -5.06
N SER A 56 -15.59 -7.26 -3.97
CA SER A 56 -15.13 -6.93 -2.63
C SER A 56 -13.60 -7.08 -2.50
N SER A 57 -13.03 -8.17 -3.01
CA SER A 57 -11.58 -8.37 -2.99
C SER A 57 -10.86 -7.30 -3.80
N TYR A 58 -11.40 -6.93 -4.96
CA TYR A 58 -10.84 -5.88 -5.81
C TYR A 58 -10.87 -4.50 -5.14
N LEU A 59 -11.97 -4.16 -4.45
CA LEU A 59 -12.06 -2.91 -3.67
C LEU A 59 -11.04 -2.87 -2.53
N ASN A 60 -10.83 -3.99 -1.84
CA ASN A 60 -9.84 -4.08 -0.76
C ASN A 60 -8.43 -3.84 -1.29
N GLU A 61 -8.08 -4.49 -2.40
CA GLU A 61 -6.77 -4.32 -3.05
C GLU A 61 -6.56 -2.87 -3.51
N ALA A 62 -7.56 -2.28 -4.17
CA ALA A 62 -7.53 -0.89 -4.60
C ALA A 62 -7.35 0.07 -3.41
N TYR A 63 -8.11 -0.13 -2.33
CA TYR A 63 -8.04 0.69 -1.12
C TYR A 63 -6.67 0.59 -0.45
N GLU A 64 -6.16 -0.63 -0.23
CA GLU A 64 -4.83 -0.84 0.37
C GLU A 64 -3.69 -0.28 -0.49
N THR A 65 -3.87 -0.30 -1.82
CA THR A 65 -2.91 0.28 -2.76
C THR A 65 -2.90 1.81 -2.67
N LEU A 66 -4.07 2.45 -2.69
CA LEU A 66 -4.16 3.92 -2.66
C LEU A 66 -3.91 4.50 -1.27
N LYS A 67 -4.16 3.75 -0.19
CA LYS A 67 -3.95 4.20 1.19
C LYS A 67 -2.47 4.36 1.52
N SER A 68 -1.62 3.42 1.07
CA SER A 68 -0.18 3.46 1.29
C SER A 68 0.49 4.44 0.32
N PRO A 69 1.21 5.48 0.78
CA PRO A 69 1.88 6.43 -0.11
C PRO A 69 2.84 5.76 -1.10
N LEU A 70 3.64 4.79 -0.62
CA LEU A 70 4.59 4.05 -1.45
C LEU A 70 3.89 3.20 -2.51
N ARG A 71 2.85 2.44 -2.14
CA ARG A 71 2.09 1.62 -3.10
C ARG A 71 1.32 2.49 -4.10
N ARG A 72 0.79 3.63 -3.65
CA ARG A 72 0.12 4.62 -4.50
C ARG A 72 1.07 5.22 -5.53
N ALA A 73 2.28 5.59 -5.12
CA ALA A 73 3.32 6.08 -6.03
C ALA A 73 3.72 5.00 -7.05
N ALA A 74 3.97 3.77 -6.59
CA ALA A 74 4.25 2.63 -7.46
C ALA A 74 3.12 2.36 -8.47
N TYR A 75 1.87 2.46 -8.02
CA TYR A 75 0.70 2.30 -8.88
C TYR A 75 0.57 3.42 -9.93
N LEU A 76 0.82 4.68 -9.55
CA LEU A 76 0.83 5.80 -10.49
C LEU A 76 1.91 5.62 -11.57
N LEU A 77 3.06 5.07 -11.20
CA LEU A 77 4.14 4.74 -12.15
C LEU A 77 3.72 3.59 -13.08
N SER A 78 3.08 2.54 -12.55
CA SER A 78 2.61 1.43 -13.38
C SER A 78 1.51 1.83 -14.35
N LEU A 79 0.66 2.81 -14.02
CA LEU A 79 -0.30 3.43 -14.95
C LEU A 79 0.38 4.16 -16.12
N ARG A 80 1.67 4.47 -16.02
CA ARG A 80 2.50 5.08 -17.07
C ARG A 80 3.45 4.07 -17.71
N ASP A 81 3.21 2.78 -17.53
CA ASP A 81 4.05 1.67 -18.01
C ASP A 81 5.49 1.71 -17.44
N ILE A 82 5.68 2.32 -16.26
CA ILE A 82 6.95 2.33 -15.53
C ILE A 82 6.91 1.26 -14.44
N ASP A 83 7.77 0.24 -14.56
CA ASP A 83 7.87 -0.84 -13.60
C ASP A 83 8.85 -0.50 -12.48
N VAL A 84 8.34 -0.34 -11.26
CA VAL A 84 9.14 -0.03 -10.08
C VAL A 84 9.93 -1.23 -9.54
N GLU A 85 9.55 -2.46 -9.89
CA GLU A 85 10.29 -3.66 -9.45
C GLU A 85 11.57 -3.88 -10.27
N GLN A 86 11.73 -3.15 -11.39
CA GLN A 86 12.92 -3.20 -12.23
C GLN A 86 14.04 -2.26 -11.77
N VAL A 87 13.84 -1.47 -10.71
CA VAL A 87 14.90 -0.62 -10.15
C VAL A 87 16.02 -1.50 -9.61
N ASN A 88 17.20 -1.42 -10.22
CA ASN A 88 18.33 -2.24 -9.83
C ASN A 88 18.99 -1.66 -8.57
N GLN A 89 19.52 -2.51 -7.68
CA GLN A 89 20.35 -2.03 -6.57
C GLN A 89 21.56 -1.20 -7.05
N ASN A 90 22.03 -1.45 -8.28
CA ASN A 90 23.09 -0.67 -8.92
C ASN A 90 22.69 0.78 -9.25
N ASP A 91 21.38 1.09 -9.27
CA ASP A 91 20.87 2.45 -9.49
C ASP A 91 20.84 3.27 -8.19
N LEU A 92 21.08 2.63 -7.04
CA LEU A 92 21.12 3.28 -5.73
C LEU A 92 22.46 3.95 -5.46
N SER A 93 22.43 5.12 -4.81
CA SER A 93 23.65 5.79 -4.39
C SER A 93 24.44 4.97 -3.38
N MET A 94 25.77 5.04 -3.44
CA MET A 94 26.67 4.36 -2.50
C MET A 94 26.38 4.75 -1.04
N ASP A 95 26.04 6.02 -0.80
CA ASP A 95 25.73 6.52 0.53
C ASP A 95 24.48 5.83 1.12
N LEU A 96 23.43 5.65 0.31
CA LEU A 96 22.22 4.93 0.70
C LEU A 96 22.49 3.45 0.99
N LEU A 97 23.30 2.80 0.15
CA LEU A 97 23.68 1.40 0.35
C LEU A 97 24.47 1.21 1.64
N LEU A 98 25.42 2.10 1.92
CA LEU A 98 26.20 2.06 3.16
C LEU A 98 25.32 2.29 4.39
N GLU A 99 24.41 3.25 4.33
CA GLU A 99 23.43 3.51 5.39
C GLU A 99 22.55 2.28 5.67
N GLN A 100 22.05 1.62 4.62
CA GLN A 100 21.27 0.40 4.75
C GLN A 100 22.07 -0.74 5.42
N ILE A 101 23.35 -0.89 5.08
CA ILE A 101 24.24 -1.88 5.71
C ILE A 101 24.38 -1.56 7.20
N GLN A 102 24.68 -0.31 7.57
CA GLN A 102 24.84 0.10 8.95
C GLN A 102 23.56 -0.11 9.78
N LEU A 103 22.39 0.18 9.22
CA LEU A 103 21.11 -0.06 9.89
C LEU A 103 20.86 -1.55 10.15
N ARG A 104 21.26 -2.42 9.20
CA ARG A 104 21.18 -3.88 9.37
C ARG A 104 22.14 -4.39 10.43
N GLU A 105 23.39 -3.90 10.42
CA GLU A 105 24.38 -4.24 11.45
C GLU A 105 23.90 -3.83 12.85
N LYS A 106 23.40 -2.59 13.02
CA LYS A 106 22.81 -2.13 14.29
C LYS A 106 21.66 -3.02 14.76
N LEU A 107 20.85 -3.54 13.83
CA LEU A 107 19.75 -4.44 14.16
C LEU A 107 20.26 -5.82 14.59
N ASP A 108 21.26 -6.36 13.88
CA ASP A 108 21.86 -7.67 14.16
C ASP A 108 22.67 -7.68 15.48
N GLU A 109 23.20 -6.54 15.91
CA GLU A 109 23.89 -6.37 17.20
C GLU A 109 22.93 -6.40 18.40
N LEU A 110 21.62 -6.21 18.19
CA LEU A 110 20.65 -6.23 19.29
C LEU A 110 20.45 -7.65 19.82
N PRO A 111 20.41 -7.83 21.15
CA PRO A 111 20.13 -9.13 21.72
C PRO A 111 18.67 -9.55 21.44
N ILE A 112 18.44 -10.86 21.33
CA ILE A 112 17.12 -11.43 21.02
C ILE A 112 16.35 -11.68 22.32
N ASP A 113 16.18 -10.65 23.13
CA ASP A 113 15.46 -10.68 24.41
C ASP A 113 14.80 -9.32 24.72
N GLU A 114 14.01 -9.25 25.80
CA GLU A 114 13.27 -8.03 26.17
C GLU A 114 14.19 -6.83 26.46
N SER A 115 15.46 -7.06 26.79
CA SER A 115 16.44 -5.99 27.01
C SER A 115 16.66 -5.12 25.75
N ALA A 116 16.44 -5.66 24.55
CA ALA A 116 16.60 -4.94 23.29
C ALA A 116 15.43 -4.03 22.93
N LEU A 117 14.26 -4.15 23.58
CA LEU A 117 13.03 -3.44 23.18
C LEU A 117 13.23 -1.93 23.08
N ALA A 118 13.88 -1.32 24.08
CA ALA A 118 14.14 0.12 24.08
C ALA A 118 15.06 0.55 22.92
N SER A 119 16.10 -0.24 22.63
CA SER A 119 17.03 0.03 21.52
C SER A 119 16.39 -0.21 20.16
N LEU A 120 15.51 -1.22 20.05
CA LEU A 120 14.75 -1.51 18.84
C LEU A 120 13.76 -0.37 18.53
N ASP A 121 13.06 0.15 19.54
CA ASP A 121 12.17 1.31 19.38
C ASP A 121 12.95 2.57 18.97
N ALA A 122 14.14 2.78 19.53
CA ALA A 122 15.03 3.87 19.11
C ALA A 122 15.46 3.74 17.65
N LEU A 123 15.88 2.55 17.22
CA LEU A 123 16.27 2.27 15.84
C LEU A 123 15.10 2.44 14.87
N ARG A 124 13.91 1.96 15.25
CA ARG A 124 12.67 2.17 14.49
C ARG A 124 12.35 3.66 14.34
N SER A 125 12.50 4.43 15.40
CA SER A 125 12.29 5.89 15.37
C SER A 125 13.29 6.59 14.45
N GLU A 126 14.58 6.21 14.52
CA GLU A 126 15.62 6.71 13.61
C GLU A 126 15.26 6.49 12.14
N VAL A 127 14.79 5.28 11.79
CA VAL A 127 14.36 4.94 10.43
C VAL A 127 13.13 5.75 10.00
N ASN A 128 12.12 5.88 10.88
CA ASN A 128 10.92 6.66 10.56
C ASN A 128 11.23 8.14 10.27
N VAL A 129 12.10 8.76 11.06
CA VAL A 129 12.52 10.16 10.82
C VAL A 129 13.27 10.30 9.50
N LYS A 130 14.04 9.29 9.08
CA LYS A 130 14.72 9.30 7.78
C LYS A 130 13.72 9.19 6.63
N LEU A 131 12.68 8.37 6.77
CA LEU A 131 11.61 8.23 5.78
C LEU A 131 10.81 9.54 5.63
N GLU A 132 10.47 10.22 6.73
CA GLU A 132 9.73 11.49 6.71
C GLU A 132 10.53 12.66 6.12
N LYS A 133 11.87 12.61 6.19
CA LYS A 133 12.75 13.68 5.65
C LYS A 133 13.07 13.54 4.17
N GLN A 134 12.70 12.43 3.54
CA GLN A 134 12.96 12.17 2.12
C GLN A 134 11.75 12.42 1.21
N GLU A 135 10.63 12.90 1.77
CA GLU A 135 9.51 13.51 1.03
C GLU A 135 9.76 15.00 0.77
#